data_AF-A0A365THH7-F1
#
_entry.id   AF-A0A365THH7-F1
#
_cell.length_a   1.000
_cell.length_b   1.000
_cell.length_c   1.000
_cell.angle_alpha   90.00
_cell.angle_beta   90.00
_cell.angle_gamma   90.00
#
_symmetry.space_group_name_H-M   'P 1'
#
loop_
_entity.id
_entity.type
_entity.pdbx_description
1 polymer ?
#
loop_
_entity_poly.entity_id
_entity_poly.type
_entity_poly.pdbx_seq_one_letter_code
_entity_poly.pdbx_strand_id
1 'polypeptide(L)' 'MEFDATRQSPSETVITAVTDVESSTPAELDERLYDVVDPDALDSLVNGSSSVERVEFSFCGHDLIVDRDGVVVR' A
#
# COMPACT_ATOMS: atom_id res chain seq x y z
N MET A 1 1.26 -21.30 12.85
CA MET A 1 1.58 -20.12 12.04
C MET A 1 0.48 -19.14 12.36
N GLU A 2 0.75 -18.22 13.27
CA GLU A 2 -0.19 -17.18 13.67
C GLU A 2 -0.11 -16.10 12.60
N PHE A 3 -1.11 -16.07 11.71
CA PHE A 3 -1.31 -14.92 10.84
C PHE A 3 -2.06 -13.91 11.69
N ASP A 4 -1.39 -12.84 12.13
CA ASP A 4 -2.00 -11.70 12.80
C ASP A 4 -2.96 -10.96 11.85
N ALA A 5 -4.08 -11.59 11.52
CA ALA A 5 -5.14 -11.08 10.64
C ALA A 5 -6.00 -9.98 11.31
N THR A 6 -5.41 -9.12 12.14
CA THR A 6 -6.15 -8.05 12.85
C THR A 6 -5.70 -6.62 12.52
N ARG A 7 -4.73 -6.44 11.61
CA ARG A 7 -4.47 -5.17 10.92
C ARG A 7 -4.03 -5.50 9.50
N GLN A 8 -4.79 -5.07 8.49
CA GLN A 8 -4.31 -5.17 7.11
C GLN A 8 -2.98 -4.42 6.99
N SER A 9 -2.01 -5.03 6.33
CA SER A 9 -0.71 -4.40 6.08
C SER A 9 -0.95 -3.14 5.22
N PRO A 10 -0.14 -2.07 5.35
CA PRO A 10 -0.27 -0.88 4.51
C PRO A 10 -0.05 -1.22 3.03
N SER A 11 0.80 -2.21 2.73
CA SER A 11 0.99 -2.76 1.39
C SER A 11 -0.29 -3.41 0.81
N GLU A 12 -1.04 -4.18 1.61
CA GLU A 12 -2.32 -4.75 1.19
C GLU A 12 -3.42 -3.67 1.05
N THR A 13 -3.39 -2.68 1.94
CA THR A 13 -4.31 -1.54 1.89
C THR A 13 -4.08 -0.71 0.62
N VAL A 14 -2.82 -0.53 0.21
CA VAL A 14 -2.46 0.12 -1.06
C VAL A 14 -3.08 -0.60 -2.23
N ILE A 15 -2.86 -1.92 -2.32
CA ILE A 15 -3.40 -2.73 -3.42
C ILE A 15 -4.92 -2.60 -3.44
N THR A 16 -5.56 -2.73 -2.27
CA THR A 16 -7.02 -2.63 -2.13
C THR A 16 -7.55 -1.28 -2.61
N ALA A 17 -6.93 -0.18 -2.18
CA ALA A 17 -7.33 1.18 -2.54
C ALA A 17 -7.22 1.43 -4.05
N VAL A 18 -6.13 0.98 -4.68
CA VAL A 18 -5.96 1.11 -6.14
C VAL A 18 -6.96 0.26 -6.89
N THR A 19 -7.18 -0.99 -6.45
CA THR A 19 -8.14 -1.90 -7.08
C THR A 19 -9.57 -1.39 -6.99
N ASP A 20 -9.92 -0.69 -5.91
CA ASP A 20 -11.24 -0.06 -5.75
C ASP A 20 -11.41 1.11 -6.72
N VAL A 21 -10.38 1.96 -6.86
CA VAL A 21 -10.38 3.10 -7.79
C VAL A 21 -10.42 2.65 -9.25
N GLU A 22 -9.58 1.68 -9.62
CA GLU A 22 -9.51 1.13 -10.98
C GLU A 22 -10.65 0.14 -11.27
N SER A 23 -11.50 -0.18 -10.27
CA SER A 23 -12.53 -1.23 -10.35
C SER A 23 -11.99 -2.54 -10.94
N SER A 24 -10.74 -2.86 -10.61
CA SER A 24 -9.93 -3.93 -11.20
C SER A 24 -9.39 -4.82 -10.12
N THR A 25 -8.94 -6.03 -10.45
CA THR A 25 -8.34 -6.92 -9.46
C THR A 25 -6.83 -6.67 -9.32
N PRO A 26 -6.19 -7.04 -8.18
CA PRO A 26 -4.74 -6.90 -8.02
C PRO A 26 -3.91 -7.57 -9.12
N ALA A 27 -4.48 -8.59 -9.76
CA ALA A 27 -3.86 -9.35 -10.84
C ALA A 27 -4.04 -8.70 -12.22
N GLU A 28 -4.96 -7.74 -12.34
CA GLU A 28 -5.28 -7.01 -13.58
C GLU A 28 -4.65 -5.62 -13.62
N LEU A 29 -4.01 -5.18 -12.53
CA LEU A 29 -3.20 -3.97 -12.54
C LEU A 29 -2.05 -4.13 -13.53
N ASP A 30 -1.87 -3.13 -14.39
CA ASP A 30 -0.76 -3.06 -15.36
C ASP A 30 0.61 -3.06 -14.66
N GLU A 31 0.68 -2.53 -13.44
CA GLU A 31 1.90 -2.43 -12.64
C GLU A 31 1.79 -3.21 -11.33
N ARG A 32 2.88 -3.85 -10.91
CA ARG A 32 2.96 -4.58 -9.64
C ARG A 32 3.46 -3.64 -8.55
N LEU A 33 2.86 -3.69 -7.35
CA LEU A 33 3.34 -2.86 -6.24
C LEU A 33 4.85 -3.06 -5.99
N TYR A 34 5.32 -4.32 -6.08
CA TYR A 34 6.73 -4.71 -5.93
C TYR A 34 7.69 -4.06 -6.95
N ASP A 35 7.18 -3.59 -8.09
CA ASP A 35 8.00 -2.92 -9.12
C ASP A 35 8.34 -1.47 -8.71
N VAL A 36 7.42 -0.83 -7.97
CA VAL A 36 7.56 0.55 -7.50
C VAL A 36 8.12 0.63 -6.09
N VAL A 37 7.64 -0.22 -5.19
CA VAL A 37 8.00 -0.22 -3.77
C VAL A 37 7.98 -1.63 -3.20
N ASP A 38 8.98 -1.97 -2.38
CA ASP A 38 8.97 -3.25 -1.68
C ASP A 38 7.88 -3.23 -0.59
N PRO A 39 6.89 -4.14 -0.64
CA PRO A 39 5.74 -4.14 0.28
C PRO A 39 6.13 -4.47 1.72
N ASP A 40 7.22 -5.23 1.93
CA ASP A 40 7.72 -5.60 3.25
C ASP A 40 8.49 -4.42 3.88
N ALA A 41 9.26 -3.70 3.04
CA ALA A 41 9.88 -2.44 3.43
C ALA A 41 8.82 -1.36 3.73
N LEU A 42 7.76 -1.26 2.93
CA LEU A 42 6.65 -0.32 3.17
C LEU A 42 5.94 -0.63 4.49
N ASP A 43 5.63 -1.90 4.75
CA ASP A 43 5.07 -2.33 6.03
C ASP A 43 5.99 -1.97 7.19
N SER A 44 7.26 -2.35 7.10
CA SER A 44 8.27 -2.06 8.11
C SER A 44 8.48 -0.55 8.31
N LEU A 45 8.35 0.26 7.26
CA LEU A 45 8.52 1.70 7.34
C LEU A 45 7.36 2.37 8.09
N VAL A 46 6.12 2.01 7.73
CA VAL A 46 4.90 2.59 8.33
C VAL A 46 4.67 2.06 9.75
N ASN A 47 4.85 0.75 9.97
CA ASN A 47 4.67 0.11 11.27
C ASN A 47 5.89 0.31 12.20
N GLY A 48 7.11 0.24 11.66
CA GLY A 48 8.34 0.19 12.45
C GLY A 48 8.94 1.56 12.77
N SER A 49 8.68 2.60 11.98
CA SER A 49 9.31 3.92 12.19
C SER A 49 8.32 4.94 12.75
N SER A 50 8.55 5.38 13.98
CA SER A 50 7.81 6.50 14.61
C SER A 50 8.11 7.87 13.98
N SER A 51 9.13 7.95 13.13
CA SER A 51 9.54 9.19 12.46
C SER A 51 8.96 9.34 11.06
N VAL A 52 8.33 8.32 10.50
CA VAL A 52 7.71 8.39 9.17
C VAL A 52 6.22 8.61 9.37
N GLU A 53 5.77 9.81 9.02
CA GLU A 53 4.36 10.19 9.13
C GLU A 53 3.55 9.71 7.93
N ARG A 54 4.11 9.81 6.71
CA ARG A 54 3.50 9.27 5.49
C ARG A 54 4.53 8.97 4.39
N VAL A 55 4.15 8.09 3.48
CA VAL A 55 4.91 7.70 2.30
C VAL A 55 4.09 8.06 1.07
N GLU A 56 4.71 8.72 0.10
CA GLU A 56 4.05 9.14 -1.14
C GLU A 56 4.80 8.59 -2.34
N PHE A 57 4.08 7.95 -3.26
CA PHE A 57 4.63 7.40 -4.49
C PHE A 57 3.55 7.24 -5.55
N SER A 58 3.94 7.28 -6.81
CA SER A 58 3.01 7.09 -7.93
C SER A 58 2.95 5.61 -8.31
N PHE A 59 1.74 5.08 -8.53
CA PHE A 59 1.50 3.69 -8.87
C PHE A 59 0.30 3.56 -9.81
N CYS A 60 0.45 2.80 -10.90
CA CYS A 60 -0.60 2.71 -11.95
C CYS A 60 -1.07 4.09 -12.46
N GLY A 61 -0.21 5.11 -12.45
CA GLY A 61 -0.56 6.48 -12.87
C GLY A 61 -1.35 7.30 -11.85
N HIS A 62 -1.57 6.79 -10.64
CA HIS A 62 -2.19 7.52 -9.52
C HIS A 62 -1.17 7.86 -8.46
N ASP A 63 -1.35 8.97 -7.77
CA ASP A 63 -0.48 9.34 -6.64
C ASP A 63 -1.04 8.75 -5.35
N LEU A 64 -0.28 7.80 -4.78
CA LEU A 64 -0.63 7.11 -3.56
C LEU A 64 0.04 7.72 -2.36
N ILE A 65 -0.74 7.82 -1.30
CA ILE A 65 -0.33 8.34 -0.01
C ILE A 65 -0.67 7.29 1.02
N VAL A 66 0.34 6.80 1.72
CA VAL A 66 0.22 5.78 2.76
C VAL A 66 0.63 6.37 4.08
N ASP A 67 -0.25 6.33 5.06
CA ASP A 67 0.03 6.75 6.42
C ASP A 67 -0.50 5.73 7.44
N ARG A 68 -0.44 6.04 8.73
CA ARG A 68 -0.86 5.12 9.79
C ARG A 68 -2.38 4.96 9.92
N ASP A 69 -3.14 5.92 9.41
CA ASP A 69 -4.60 5.91 9.39
C ASP A 69 -5.13 5.12 8.18
N GLY A 70 -4.40 5.13 7.06
CA GLY A 70 -4.75 4.32 5.89
C GLY A 70 -4.03 4.74 4.61
N VAL A 71 -4.72 4.56 3.48
CA VAL A 71 -4.23 4.90 2.14
C VAL A 71 -5.19 5.85 1.45
N VAL A 72 -4.64 6.87 0.80
CA VAL A 72 -5.36 7.85 -0.02
C VAL A 72 -4.82 7.82 -1.45
N VAL A 73 -5.71 7.68 -2.42
CA VAL A 73 -5.43 7.75 -3.87
C VAL A 73 -5.78 9.15 -4.37
N ARG A 74 -4.90 9.78 -5.15
CA ARG A 74 -5.09 11.12 -5.75
C ARG A 74 -5.01 11.09 -7.27
#